data_AF-A0A2N5ZCT1-F1
#
_entry.id   AF-A0A2N5ZCT1-F1
#
_cell.length_a   1.000
_cell.length_b   1.000
_cell.length_c   1.000
_cell.angle_alpha   90.00
_cell.angle_beta   90.00
_cell.angle_gamma   90.00
#
_symmetry.space_group_name_H-M   'P 1'
#
loop_
_entity.id
_entity.type
_entity.pdbx_description
1 polymer ?
#
loop_
_entity_poly.entity_id
_entity_poly.type
_entity_poly.pdbx_seq_one_letter_code
_entity_poly.pdbx_strand_id
1 'polypeptide(L)'
;MSSNNESISLTTNIVTQTIEKNFNPADSLSVFPNKTNEMFLYLSEKRTTSVNPVNTINFFVFNKLKNEILYQNKYSNAEIEWYDNEKLLLTRYFGIIETPESTNIKKYIIDINSGVITEINKRIKSNN
;
A
#
# COMPACT_ATOMS: atom_id res chain seq x y z
N MET A 1 37.24 0.19 -7.18
CA MET A 1 36.14 0.43 -6.22
C MET A 1 35.17 1.42 -6.85
N SER A 2 34.20 0.98 -7.67
CA SER A 2 33.25 1.89 -8.37
C SER A 2 31.79 1.40 -8.38
N SER A 3 31.46 0.28 -7.74
CA SER A 3 30.15 -0.35 -7.88
C SER A 3 29.04 0.30 -7.04
N ASN A 4 29.36 1.15 -6.06
CA ASN A 4 28.34 1.70 -5.15
C ASN A 4 27.58 2.90 -5.72
N ASN A 5 28.17 3.71 -6.61
CA ASN A 5 27.54 4.94 -7.10
C ASN A 5 26.51 4.69 -8.21
N GLU A 6 26.72 3.68 -9.05
CA GLU A 6 25.78 3.33 -10.13
C GLU A 6 24.49 2.71 -9.57
N SER A 7 24.61 1.82 -8.57
CA SER A 7 23.45 1.18 -7.94
C SER A 7 22.55 2.19 -7.22
N ILE A 8 23.12 3.18 -6.52
CA ILE A 8 22.32 4.24 -5.85
C ILE A 8 21.59 5.12 -6.87
N SER A 9 22.25 5.43 -7.99
CA SER A 9 21.68 6.22 -9.09
C SER A 9 20.51 5.47 -9.77
N LEU A 10 20.69 4.18 -10.06
CA LEU A 10 19.64 3.31 -10.64
C LEU A 10 18.43 3.14 -9.71
N THR A 11 18.65 2.96 -8.41
CA THR A 11 17.58 2.85 -7.41
C THR A 11 16.75 4.11 -7.30
N THR A 12 17.42 5.27 -7.26
CA THR A 12 16.73 6.57 -7.23
C THR A 12 15.91 6.77 -8.51
N ASN A 13 16.38 6.23 -9.63
CA ASN A 13 15.72 6.36 -10.92
C ASN A 13 14.42 5.56 -11.02
N ILE A 14 14.41 4.28 -10.65
CA ILE A 14 13.20 3.43 -10.76
C ILE A 14 12.08 3.94 -9.85
N VAL A 15 12.40 4.30 -8.61
CA VAL A 15 11.41 4.83 -7.66
C VAL A 15 10.84 6.16 -8.16
N THR A 16 11.70 7.09 -8.58
CA THR A 16 11.27 8.41 -9.07
C THR A 16 10.40 8.28 -10.31
N GLN A 17 10.82 7.49 -11.30
CA GLN A 17 10.01 7.23 -12.50
C GLN A 17 8.66 6.60 -12.15
N THR A 18 8.62 5.68 -11.18
CA THR A 18 7.37 5.03 -10.77
C THR A 18 6.43 6.02 -10.11
N ILE A 19 6.95 6.93 -9.27
CA ILE A 19 6.18 8.01 -8.65
C ILE A 19 5.63 8.94 -9.75
N GLU A 20 6.47 9.47 -10.64
CA GLU A 20 6.06 10.40 -11.69
C GLU A 20 5.02 9.81 -12.65
N LYS A 21 5.13 8.50 -12.94
CA LYS A 21 4.21 7.81 -13.85
C LYS A 21 2.86 7.50 -13.21
N ASN A 22 2.83 7.15 -11.93
CA ASN A 22 1.65 6.56 -11.31
C ASN A 22 0.98 7.47 -10.28
N PHE A 23 1.72 8.33 -9.60
CA PHE A 23 1.19 9.16 -8.52
C PHE A 23 0.81 10.54 -9.04
N ASN A 24 -0.26 11.09 -8.49
CA ASN A 24 -0.64 12.46 -8.76
C ASN A 24 0.21 13.37 -7.85
N PRO A 25 0.94 14.37 -8.41
CA PRO A 25 1.74 15.29 -7.60
C PRO A 25 0.95 16.10 -6.56
N ALA A 26 -0.37 16.21 -6.72
CA ALA A 26 -1.24 16.89 -5.76
C ALA A 26 -1.66 16.02 -4.56
N ASP A 27 -1.44 14.70 -4.64
CA ASP A 27 -1.76 13.77 -3.55
C ASP A 27 -0.64 13.75 -2.51
N SER A 28 -0.94 13.34 -1.28
CA SER A 28 0.10 13.17 -0.26
C SER A 28 0.92 11.91 -0.54
N LEU A 29 2.25 12.02 -0.47
CA LEU A 29 3.17 10.89 -0.55
C LEU A 29 3.67 10.50 0.85
N SER A 30 3.47 9.24 1.20
CA SER A 30 3.99 8.62 2.43
C SER A 30 4.86 7.41 2.07
N VAL A 31 5.88 7.14 2.89
CA VAL A 31 6.80 6.00 2.70
C VAL A 31 6.93 5.25 4.01
N PHE A 32 6.65 3.95 3.98
CA PHE A 32 6.67 3.08 5.16
C PHE A 32 7.60 1.89 4.92
N PRO A 33 8.74 1.79 5.62
CA PRO A 33 9.55 0.59 5.57
C PRO A 33 8.85 -0.58 6.26
N ASN A 34 9.09 -1.81 5.78
CA ASN A 34 8.78 -3.02 6.53
C ASN A 34 9.75 -3.16 7.73
N LYS A 35 9.51 -4.13 8.62
CA LYS A 35 10.31 -4.29 9.86
C LYS A 35 11.81 -4.52 9.60
N THR A 36 12.17 -5.14 8.48
CA THR A 36 13.57 -5.40 8.10
C THR A 36 14.21 -4.23 7.34
N ASN A 37 13.45 -3.18 7.02
CA ASN A 37 13.84 -2.08 6.14
C ASN A 37 14.30 -2.55 4.75
N GLU A 38 13.88 -3.73 4.28
CA GLU A 38 14.25 -4.27 2.97
C GLU A 38 13.24 -3.93 1.89
N MET A 39 11.98 -3.74 2.30
CA MET A 39 10.90 -3.32 1.43
C MET A 39 10.28 -2.03 1.93
N PHE A 40 9.87 -1.19 0.98
CA PHE A 40 9.27 0.10 1.25
C PHE A 40 7.92 0.19 0.54
N LEU A 41 6.88 0.45 1.31
CA LEU A 41 5.56 0.80 0.81
C LEU A 41 5.54 2.29 0.52
N TYR A 42 5.43 2.66 -0.76
CA TYR A 42 5.16 4.02 -1.19
C TYR A 42 3.67 4.17 -1.39
N LEU A 43 3.09 5.16 -0.74
CA LEU A 43 1.64 5.38 -0.70
C LEU A 43 1.33 6.81 -1.14
N SER A 44 0.48 6.94 -2.14
CA SER A 44 -0.10 8.19 -2.61
C SER A 44 -1.58 8.20 -2.26
N GLU A 45 -1.98 9.19 -1.46
CA GLU A 45 -3.35 9.31 -0.95
C GLU A 45 -3.97 10.62 -1.39
N LYS A 46 -5.12 10.52 -2.03
CA LYS A 46 -5.98 11.68 -2.27
C LYS A 46 -6.78 11.98 -1.01
N ARG A 47 -6.54 13.13 -0.40
CA ARG A 47 -7.33 13.59 0.77
C ARG A 47 -8.80 13.71 0.40
N THR A 48 -9.66 13.16 1.25
CA THR A 48 -11.11 13.30 1.14
C THR A 48 -11.49 14.77 1.26
N THR A 49 -12.40 15.22 0.40
CA THR A 49 -13.01 16.55 0.53
C THR A 49 -14.50 16.38 0.77
N SER A 50 -15.16 17.44 1.23
CA SER A 50 -16.63 17.46 1.39
C SER A 50 -17.38 17.12 0.09
N VAL A 51 -16.73 17.28 -1.07
CA VAL A 51 -17.29 17.02 -2.41
C VAL A 51 -16.89 15.63 -2.93
N ASN A 52 -15.79 15.05 -2.44
CA ASN A 52 -15.37 13.69 -2.76
C ASN A 52 -14.95 12.96 -1.48
N PRO A 53 -15.91 12.29 -0.80
CA PRO A 53 -15.64 11.58 0.44
C PRO A 53 -14.87 10.28 0.20
N VAL A 54 -14.69 9.86 -1.06
CA VAL A 54 -14.00 8.61 -1.38
C VAL A 54 -12.51 8.87 -1.45
N ASN A 55 -11.76 8.34 -0.47
CA ASN A 55 -10.32 8.32 -0.57
C ASN A 55 -9.90 7.37 -1.71
N THR A 56 -8.81 7.67 -2.39
CA THR A 56 -8.19 6.73 -3.33
C THR A 56 -6.74 6.62 -2.94
N ILE A 57 -6.32 5.38 -2.72
CA ILE A 57 -4.94 5.03 -2.46
C ILE A 57 -4.33 4.46 -3.73
N ASN A 58 -3.16 4.97 -4.10
CA ASN A 58 -2.30 4.37 -5.10
C ASN A 58 -0.98 4.01 -4.41
N PHE A 59 -0.49 2.80 -4.61
CA PHE A 59 0.69 2.35 -3.88
C PHE A 59 1.53 1.36 -4.68
N PHE A 60 2.80 1.27 -4.28
CA PHE A 60 3.69 0.22 -4.73
C PHE A 60 4.66 -0.19 -3.62
N VAL A 61 5.17 -1.41 -3.72
CA VAL A 61 6.21 -1.95 -2.84
C VAL A 61 7.52 -2.05 -3.62
N PHE A 62 8.53 -1.35 -3.15
CA PHE A 62 9.89 -1.40 -3.68
C PHE A 62 10.77 -2.28 -2.80
N ASN A 63 11.54 -3.20 -3.39
CA ASN A 63 12.56 -3.99 -2.70
C ASN A 63 13.95 -3.39 -2.95
N LYS A 64 14.60 -2.92 -1.88
CA LYS A 64 15.91 -2.27 -1.99
C LYS A 64 17.03 -3.21 -2.42
N LEU A 65 16.94 -4.50 -2.05
CA LEU A 65 18.00 -5.49 -2.29
C LEU A 65 17.97 -5.95 -3.74
N LYS A 66 16.78 -6.15 -4.29
CA LYS A 66 16.56 -6.54 -5.69
C LYS A 66 16.50 -5.35 -6.65
N ASN A 67 16.37 -4.13 -6.11
CA ASN A 67 16.18 -2.90 -6.85
C ASN A 67 15.01 -2.96 -7.84
N GLU A 68 13.86 -3.44 -7.38
CA GLU A 68 12.68 -3.62 -8.22
C GLU A 68 11.37 -3.32 -7.49
N ILE A 69 10.32 -3.02 -8.26
CA ILE A 69 8.95 -2.91 -7.77
C ILE A 69 8.35 -4.31 -7.74
N LEU A 70 8.02 -4.81 -6.55
CA LEU A 70 7.47 -6.15 -6.37
C LEU A 70 5.96 -6.20 -6.58
N TYR A 71 5.26 -5.15 -6.16
CA TYR A 71 3.81 -5.09 -6.22
C TYR A 71 3.35 -3.66 -6.40
N GLN A 72 2.29 -3.45 -7.17
CA GLN A 72 1.68 -2.14 -7.39
C GLN A 72 0.19 -2.31 -7.59
N ASN A 73 -0.61 -1.47 -6.92
CA ASN A 73 -2.06 -1.47 -7.11
C ASN A 73 -2.69 -0.14 -6.66
N LYS A 74 -4.00 0.00 -6.91
CA LYS A 74 -4.82 1.12 -6.46
C LYS A 74 -6.16 0.64 -5.93
N TYR A 75 -6.65 1.28 -4.87
CA TYR A 75 -7.97 1.02 -4.32
C TYR A 75 -8.68 2.32 -3.98
N SER A 76 -9.98 2.36 -4.23
CA SER A 76 -10.86 3.40 -3.71
C SER A 76 -11.48 2.94 -2.40
N ASN A 77 -11.74 3.91 -1.51
CA ASN A 77 -12.33 3.70 -0.20
C ASN A 77 -11.56 2.66 0.62
N ALA A 78 -10.26 2.85 0.77
CA ALA A 78 -9.37 1.86 1.36
C ALA A 78 -8.19 2.47 2.12
N GLU A 79 -7.65 1.69 3.04
CA GLU A 79 -6.39 1.92 3.73
C GLU A 79 -5.46 0.75 3.49
N ILE A 80 -4.16 1.02 3.50
CA ILE A 80 -3.13 -0.01 3.36
C ILE A 80 -1.96 0.22 4.30
N GLU A 81 -1.54 -0.85 4.97
CA GLU A 81 -0.40 -0.84 5.88
C GLU A 81 0.33 -2.18 5.83
N TRP A 82 1.52 -2.24 6.42
CA TRP A 82 2.25 -3.50 6.60
C TRP A 82 1.53 -4.40 7.60
N TYR A 83 1.27 -5.66 7.21
CA TYR A 83 0.80 -6.69 8.13
C TYR A 83 1.98 -7.46 8.74
N ASP A 84 2.91 -7.89 7.90
CA ASP A 84 4.17 -8.50 8.28
C ASP A 84 5.29 -8.05 7.32
N ASN A 85 6.42 -8.75 7.26
CA ASN A 85 7.54 -8.34 6.40
C ASN A 85 7.26 -8.47 4.90
N GLU A 86 6.31 -9.31 4.50
CA GLU A 86 6.06 -9.71 3.12
C GLU A 86 4.59 -9.55 2.71
N LYS A 87 3.75 -9.07 3.63
CA LYS A 87 2.31 -8.93 3.42
C LYS A 87 1.81 -7.57 3.83
N LEU A 88 0.83 -7.07 3.08
CA LEU A 88 0.09 -5.85 3.38
C LEU A 88 -1.30 -6.20 3.92
N LEU A 89 -1.76 -5.43 4.89
CA LEU A 89 -3.15 -5.39 5.30
C LEU A 89 -3.86 -4.32 4.48
N LEU A 90 -4.86 -4.74 3.71
CA LEU A 90 -5.76 -3.86 2.98
C LEU A 90 -7.12 -3.83 3.70
N THR A 91 -7.51 -2.66 4.20
CA THR A 91 -8.85 -2.42 4.75
C THR A 91 -9.68 -1.70 3.70
N ARG A 92 -10.84 -2.26 3.32
CA ARG A 92 -11.76 -1.67 2.35
C ARG A 92 -13.07 -1.30 3.02
N TYR A 93 -13.54 -0.10 2.74
CA TYR A 93 -14.79 0.45 3.19
C TYR A 93 -15.81 0.37 2.05
N PHE A 94 -16.87 -0.41 2.20
CA PHE A 94 -17.94 -0.51 1.23
C PHE A 94 -19.13 0.38 1.62
N GLY A 95 -19.80 0.98 0.65
CA GLY A 95 -20.92 1.91 0.91
C GLY A 95 -20.50 3.35 1.18
N ILE A 96 -21.48 4.19 1.54
CA ILE A 96 -21.38 5.67 1.53
C ILE A 96 -21.10 6.24 2.94
N ILE A 97 -21.22 5.43 4.00
CA ILE A 97 -21.20 5.90 5.39
C ILE A 97 -20.17 5.11 6.19
N GLU A 98 -19.11 5.80 6.63
CA GLU A 98 -18.16 5.34 7.63
C GLU A 98 -18.84 5.35 9.01
N THR A 99 -19.44 4.24 9.42
CA THR A 99 -19.72 4.00 10.84
C THR A 99 -18.82 2.87 11.35
N PRO A 100 -18.25 3.01 12.57
CA PRO A 100 -17.32 2.04 13.15
C PRO A 100 -17.91 0.64 13.36
N GLU A 101 -19.24 0.49 13.32
CA GLU A 101 -19.96 -0.78 13.48
C GLU A 101 -20.49 -1.37 12.15
N SER A 102 -20.14 -0.77 11.01
CA SER A 102 -20.70 -1.24 9.74
C SER A 102 -20.15 -2.61 9.33
N THR A 103 -21.06 -3.50 8.92
CA THR A 103 -20.78 -4.77 8.21
C THR A 103 -20.08 -4.57 6.86
N ASN A 104 -19.70 -3.33 6.54
CA ASN A 104 -19.21 -2.93 5.24
C ASN A 104 -17.69 -2.73 5.22
N ILE A 105 -16.99 -3.01 6.32
CA ILE A 105 -15.53 -3.06 6.33
C ILE A 105 -15.10 -4.49 6.02
N LYS A 106 -14.29 -4.68 4.98
CA LYS A 106 -13.62 -5.96 4.72
C LYS A 106 -12.11 -5.78 4.77
N LYS A 107 -11.44 -6.76 5.36
CA LYS A 107 -9.99 -6.79 5.48
C LYS A 107 -9.42 -7.88 4.60
N TYR A 108 -8.29 -7.59 3.97
CA TYR A 108 -7.60 -8.49 3.08
C TYR A 108 -6.11 -8.51 3.43
N ILE A 109 -5.50 -9.67 3.26
CA ILE A 109 -4.05 -9.83 3.29
C ILE A 109 -3.57 -9.96 1.85
N ILE A 110 -2.66 -9.08 1.45
CA ILE A 110 -1.98 -9.12 0.15
C ILE A 110 -0.60 -9.72 0.38
N ASP A 111 -0.30 -10.84 -0.25
CA ASP A 111 1.05 -11.39 -0.30
C ASP A 111 1.83 -10.73 -1.45
N ILE A 112 2.92 -10.05 -1.11
CA ILE A 112 3.65 -9.18 -2.05
C ILE A 112 4.37 -10.00 -3.12
N ASN A 113 4.88 -11.17 -2.75
CA ASN A 113 5.67 -12.02 -3.65
C ASN A 113 4.81 -12.76 -4.66
N SER A 114 3.61 -13.20 -4.25
CA SER A 114 2.68 -13.94 -5.11
C SER A 114 1.59 -13.07 -5.74
N GLY A 115 1.35 -11.87 -5.18
CA GLY A 115 0.23 -11.01 -5.55
C GLY A 115 -1.14 -11.53 -5.12
N VAL A 116 -1.20 -12.64 -4.37
CA VAL A 116 -2.45 -13.25 -3.91
C VAL A 116 -3.10 -12.37 -2.85
N ILE A 117 -4.41 -12.17 -2.98
CA ILE A 117 -5.23 -11.37 -2.06
C ILE A 117 -6.21 -12.30 -1.37
N THR A 118 -6.17 -12.34 -0.04
CA THR A 118 -7.03 -13.22 0.77
C THR A 118 -7.91 -12.39 1.70
N GLU A 119 -9.23 -12.54 1.61
CA GLU A 119 -10.17 -11.92 2.57
C GLU A 119 -10.02 -12.58 3.94
N ILE A 120 -9.78 -11.78 4.98
CA ILE A 120 -9.70 -12.25 6.36
C ILE A 120 -10.99 -11.91 7.10
N ASN A 121 -11.83 -12.93 7.30
CA ASN A 121 -13.04 -12.80 8.09
C ASN A 121 -12.69 -12.86 9.58
N LYS A 122 -13.02 -11.81 10.34
CA LYS A 122 -13.03 -11.87 11.80
C LYS A 122 -14.20 -12.76 12.22
N ARG A 123 -14.01 -14.09 12.24
CA ARG A 123 -14.97 -14.98 12.91
C ARG A 123 -14.92 -14.63 14.40
N ILE A 124 -15.87 -13.80 14.84
CA ILE A 124 -16.23 -13.74 16.25
C ILE A 124 -16.90 -15.09 16.54
N LYS A 125 -16.13 -16.06 17.03
CA LYS A 125 -16.72 -17.14 17.82
C LYS A 125 -17.06 -16.53 19.17
N SER A 126 -18.31 -16.10 19.35
CA SER A 126 -18.86 -15.97 20.70
C SER A 126 -19.02 -17.38 21.26
N ASN A 127 -18.00 -17.84 21.98
CA ASN A 127 -18.19 -18.89 22.98
C ASN A 127 -18.59 -18.16 24.27
N ASN A 128 -19.88 -18.24 24.61
CA ASN A 128 -20.46 -18.47 25.93
C ASN A 128 -21.93 -18.07 25.93
#